data_AF-A0A560CST0-F1
#
_entry.id   AF-A0A560CST0-F1
#
_cell.length_a   1.000
_cell.length_b   1.000
_cell.length_c   1.000
_cell.angle_alpha   90.00
_cell.angle_beta   90.00
_cell.angle_gamma   90.00
#
_symmetry.space_group_name_H-M   'P 1'
#
loop_
_entity.id
_entity.type
_entity.pdbx_description
1 polymer ?
#
loop_
_entity_poly.entity_id
_entity_poly.type
_entity_poly.pdbx_seq_one_letter_code
_entity_poly.pdbx_strand_id
1 'polypeptide(L)'
;MPGESLKGYVLRLAQANGHPDMRWLLNAAGLSSTFAWQRCDLHHLSSLSGANVGLLEAMACWPVPGRTNRVLFGTQALPATALDLVHPRACAGCVEEDGIARQLWDLKVCVACTKHRCLLVDTCPHCGARLTWIRPGLARCRCGRPWTEAPVVPASAAALDVTALLERALASIPGPNVTPASRLHTLAMVVLFVTFFGSDHRSPHWRSSVMTKGGLANDVATAESAARLFVDWPKSLYAWLDRNGRNMDGQVGLQAEFGHVLPRLRAVFDEESFSFLYSAARQYFADHWNHGIVKRRSVFYVAPDSPRHISGARAAEALAGRGKTNIFRLFASAEA
;
A
#
# COMPACT_ATOMS: atom_id res chain seq x y z
N MET A 1 -23.68 9.62 3.43
CA MET A 1 -23.89 8.55 4.44
C MET A 1 -22.53 8.21 5.09
N PRO A 2 -22.47 7.62 6.30
CA PRO A 2 -21.20 7.21 6.89
C PRO A 2 -20.39 6.33 5.93
N GLY A 3 -19.11 6.66 5.73
CA GLY A 3 -18.20 5.89 4.87
C GLY A 3 -18.35 6.12 3.36
N GLU A 4 -19.21 7.03 2.91
CA GLU A 4 -19.33 7.44 1.49
C GLU A 4 -18.15 8.34 1.06
N SER A 5 -17.70 8.24 -0.19
CA SER A 5 -16.66 9.13 -0.74
C SER A 5 -17.25 10.46 -1.21
N LEU A 6 -16.46 11.55 -1.17
CA LEU A 6 -16.96 12.88 -1.56
C LEU A 6 -17.45 12.91 -3.01
N LYS A 7 -16.73 12.28 -3.94
CA LYS A 7 -17.20 12.17 -5.33
C LYS A 7 -18.41 11.25 -5.48
N GLY A 8 -18.48 10.19 -4.69
CA GLY A 8 -19.64 9.32 -4.58
C GLY A 8 -20.90 10.10 -4.21
N TYR A 9 -20.79 10.91 -3.17
CA TYR A 9 -21.85 11.78 -2.68
C TYR A 9 -22.32 12.76 -3.75
N VAL A 10 -21.40 13.51 -4.39
CA VAL A 10 -21.77 14.50 -5.42
C VAL A 10 -22.41 13.81 -6.64
N LEU A 11 -21.90 12.65 -7.06
CA LEU A 11 -22.49 11.87 -8.15
C LEU A 11 -23.90 11.35 -7.80
N ARG A 12 -24.08 10.80 -6.60
CA ARG A 12 -25.37 10.33 -6.10
C ARG A 12 -26.38 11.49 -6.00
N LEU A 13 -25.93 12.64 -5.53
CA LEU A 13 -26.78 13.82 -5.41
C LEU A 13 -27.20 14.35 -6.79
N ALA A 14 -26.29 14.41 -7.76
CA ALA A 14 -26.62 14.78 -9.13
C ALA A 14 -27.65 13.82 -9.75
N GLN A 15 -27.46 12.50 -9.56
CA GLN A 15 -28.41 11.48 -10.00
C GLN A 15 -29.79 11.66 -9.36
N ALA A 16 -29.85 11.89 -8.04
CA ALA A 16 -31.11 12.08 -7.32
C ALA A 16 -31.88 13.33 -7.77
N ASN A 17 -31.20 14.33 -8.32
CA ASN A 17 -31.78 15.55 -8.87
C ASN A 17 -32.00 15.49 -10.40
N GLY A 18 -31.86 14.30 -11.01
CA GLY A 18 -32.13 14.11 -12.44
C GLY A 18 -31.09 14.72 -13.38
N HIS A 19 -29.89 15.06 -12.89
CA HIS A 19 -28.82 15.59 -13.72
C HIS A 19 -28.03 14.48 -14.42
N PRO A 20 -27.50 14.74 -15.63
CA PRO A 20 -26.82 13.72 -16.44
C PRO A 20 -25.47 13.27 -15.87
N ASP A 21 -24.85 14.06 -15.00
CA ASP A 21 -23.66 13.72 -14.22
C ASP A 21 -23.35 14.81 -13.18
N MET A 22 -22.28 14.62 -12.40
CA MET A 22 -21.89 15.53 -11.32
C MET A 22 -21.44 16.93 -11.77
N ARG A 23 -21.12 17.18 -13.05
CA ARG A 23 -20.59 18.49 -13.51
C ARG A 23 -21.56 19.63 -13.27
N TRP A 24 -22.86 19.37 -13.40
CA TRP A 24 -23.88 20.38 -13.11
C TRP A 24 -23.73 20.93 -11.70
N LEU A 25 -23.59 20.03 -10.71
CA LEU A 25 -23.47 20.40 -9.31
C LEU A 25 -22.11 21.07 -9.01
N LEU A 26 -21.04 20.59 -9.65
CA LEU A 26 -19.73 21.25 -9.54
C LEU A 26 -19.78 22.69 -10.08
N ASN A 27 -20.37 22.90 -11.25
CA ASN A 27 -20.51 24.23 -11.83
C ASN A 27 -21.38 25.15 -10.95
N ALA A 28 -22.51 24.65 -10.45
CA ALA A 28 -23.39 25.39 -9.57
C ALA A 28 -22.71 25.79 -8.25
N ALA A 29 -21.83 24.94 -7.73
CA ALA A 29 -21.07 25.20 -6.51
C ALA A 29 -19.76 26.00 -6.75
N GLY A 30 -19.38 26.27 -8.01
CA GLY A 30 -18.10 26.90 -8.34
C GLY A 30 -16.87 26.01 -8.12
N LEU A 31 -17.05 24.69 -8.19
CA LEU A 31 -16.02 23.69 -7.92
C LEU A 31 -15.36 23.17 -9.20
N SER A 32 -14.05 22.93 -9.14
CA SER A 32 -13.32 22.22 -10.18
C SER A 32 -13.52 20.70 -10.08
N SER A 33 -13.10 19.96 -11.11
CA SER A 33 -13.08 18.48 -11.07
C SER A 33 -12.13 17.90 -10.01
N THR A 34 -11.21 18.73 -9.48
CA THR A 34 -10.18 18.38 -8.50
C THR A 34 -10.61 18.59 -7.04
N PHE A 35 -11.83 19.06 -6.79
CA PHE A 35 -12.36 19.43 -5.48
C PHE A 35 -12.16 18.38 -4.35
N ALA A 36 -12.14 17.09 -4.71
CA ALA A 36 -11.94 16.03 -3.73
C ALA A 36 -10.48 15.81 -3.29
N TRP A 37 -9.49 16.39 -3.98
CA TRP A 37 -8.06 16.25 -3.65
C TRP A 37 -7.25 17.54 -3.73
N GLN A 38 -7.88 18.65 -4.12
CA GLN A 38 -7.35 19.99 -3.95
C GLN A 38 -8.24 20.74 -2.99
N ARG A 39 -7.63 21.40 -2.00
CA ARG A 39 -8.36 22.17 -0.99
C ARG A 39 -9.14 23.29 -1.68
N CYS A 40 -10.42 23.41 -1.35
CA CYS A 40 -11.35 24.38 -1.91
C CYS A 40 -12.47 24.68 -0.91
N ASP A 41 -13.26 25.72 -1.17
CA ASP A 41 -14.42 26.06 -0.36
C ASP A 41 -15.62 25.19 -0.72
N LEU A 42 -16.17 24.47 0.25
CA LEU A 42 -17.34 23.59 0.09
C LEU A 42 -18.65 24.22 0.61
N HIS A 43 -18.67 25.48 1.03
CA HIS A 43 -19.85 26.15 1.57
C HIS A 43 -21.00 26.22 0.55
N HIS A 44 -20.73 26.54 -0.72
CA HIS A 44 -21.79 26.55 -1.74
C HIS A 44 -22.37 25.15 -1.99
N LEU A 45 -21.52 24.11 -2.00
CA LEU A 45 -21.99 22.72 -2.09
C LEU A 45 -22.83 22.33 -0.87
N SER A 46 -22.43 22.78 0.32
CA SER A 46 -23.18 22.62 1.56
C SER A 46 -24.56 23.28 1.46
N SER A 47 -24.64 24.54 1.01
CA SER A 47 -25.89 25.26 0.80
C SER A 47 -26.81 24.59 -0.23
N LEU A 48 -26.27 24.13 -1.37
CA LEU A 48 -27.04 23.47 -2.43
C LEU A 48 -27.56 22.09 -2.02
N SER A 49 -26.81 21.38 -1.18
CA SER A 49 -27.14 20.00 -0.80
C SER A 49 -27.82 19.85 0.56
N GLY A 50 -27.78 20.90 1.39
CA GLY A 50 -28.20 20.85 2.80
C GLY A 50 -27.26 20.08 3.71
N ALA A 51 -26.14 19.52 3.21
CA ALA A 51 -25.19 18.78 4.04
C ALA A 51 -24.27 19.71 4.82
N ASN A 52 -23.88 19.30 6.03
CA ASN A 52 -22.92 20.04 6.84
C ASN A 52 -21.54 20.11 6.14
N VAL A 53 -20.97 21.31 6.03
CA VAL A 53 -19.68 21.55 5.37
C VAL A 53 -18.54 20.73 5.98
N GLY A 54 -18.46 20.62 7.31
CA GLY A 54 -17.43 19.85 8.00
C GLY A 54 -17.50 18.35 7.69
N LEU A 55 -18.70 17.81 7.47
CA LEU A 55 -18.85 16.43 6.98
C LEU A 55 -18.35 16.27 5.54
N LEU A 56 -18.63 17.24 4.66
CA LEU A 56 -18.12 17.22 3.29
C LEU A 56 -16.58 17.32 3.25
N GLU A 57 -16.00 18.19 4.08
CA GLU A 57 -14.55 18.33 4.22
C GLU A 57 -13.91 17.04 4.77
N ALA A 58 -14.56 16.36 5.72
CA ALA A 58 -14.07 15.08 6.26
C ALA A 58 -14.07 13.94 5.22
N MET A 59 -14.90 14.04 4.17
CA MET A 59 -14.92 13.10 3.05
C MET A 59 -13.82 13.40 2.02
N ALA A 60 -13.26 14.61 2.01
CA ALA A 60 -12.24 15.03 1.06
C ALA A 60 -10.87 14.41 1.38
N CYS A 61 -10.07 14.21 0.33
CA CYS A 61 -8.70 13.70 0.43
C CYS A 61 -7.68 14.81 0.16
N TRP A 62 -7.74 15.88 0.96
CA TRP A 62 -6.94 17.09 0.73
C TRP A 62 -5.48 16.97 1.23
N PRO A 63 -4.54 17.74 0.66
CA PRO A 63 -3.14 17.73 1.08
C PRO A 63 -2.99 18.10 2.56
N VAL A 64 -2.07 17.43 3.25
CA VAL A 64 -1.72 17.75 4.64
C VAL A 64 -0.74 18.93 4.65
N PRO A 65 -1.07 20.06 5.32
CA PRO A 65 -0.16 21.21 5.39
C PRO A 65 1.22 20.82 5.92
N GLY A 66 2.28 21.31 5.27
CA GLY A 66 3.66 21.06 5.67
C GLY A 66 4.18 19.63 5.42
N ARG A 67 3.39 18.72 4.83
CA ARG A 67 3.81 17.35 4.51
C ARG A 67 3.72 17.08 3.01
N THR A 68 4.87 16.87 2.37
CA THR A 68 4.95 16.55 0.94
C THR A 68 4.34 15.18 0.65
N ASN A 69 3.62 15.06 -0.46
CA ASN A 69 3.01 13.81 -0.95
C ASN A 69 2.10 13.08 0.08
N ARG A 70 1.50 13.83 1.01
CA ARG A 70 0.54 13.31 1.99
C ARG A 70 -0.82 13.98 1.84
N VAL A 71 -1.87 13.19 1.91
CA VAL A 71 -3.27 13.64 1.91
C VAL A 71 -4.00 13.09 3.12
N LEU A 72 -5.04 13.80 3.57
CA LEU A 72 -5.97 13.30 4.55
C LEU A 72 -6.84 12.20 3.94
N PHE A 73 -7.23 11.24 4.77
CA PHE A 73 -8.23 10.23 4.48
C PHE A 73 -8.98 9.97 5.79
N GLY A 74 -10.12 10.65 5.96
CA GLY A 74 -10.71 10.87 7.27
C GLY A 74 -9.71 11.60 8.18
N THR A 75 -9.38 11.01 9.32
CA THR A 75 -8.42 11.58 10.29
C THR A 75 -6.97 11.16 10.07
N GLN A 76 -6.70 10.28 9.09
CA GLN A 76 -5.36 9.72 8.87
C GLN A 76 -4.65 10.37 7.69
N ALA A 77 -3.32 10.46 7.76
CA ALA A 77 -2.48 10.97 6.67
C ALA A 77 -1.91 9.80 5.85
N LEU A 78 -2.26 9.73 4.57
CA LEU A 78 -1.83 8.69 3.65
C LEU A 78 -0.93 9.24 2.53
N PRO A 79 -0.05 8.42 1.92
CA PRO A 79 0.62 8.79 0.68
C PRO A 79 -0.42 9.09 -0.42
N ALA A 80 -0.30 10.22 -1.11
CA ALA A 80 -1.19 10.56 -2.23
C ALA A 80 -1.21 9.46 -3.33
N THR A 81 -0.08 8.77 -3.51
CA THR A 81 0.08 7.66 -4.47
C THR A 81 -0.71 6.41 -4.11
N ALA A 82 -1.17 6.28 -2.86
CA ALA A 82 -1.98 5.15 -2.42
C ALA A 82 -3.45 5.24 -2.87
N LEU A 83 -3.88 6.39 -3.39
CA LEU A 83 -5.26 6.64 -3.80
C LEU A 83 -5.41 6.65 -5.33
N ASP A 84 -6.56 6.21 -5.82
CA ASP A 84 -7.04 6.50 -7.18
C ASP A 84 -8.39 7.22 -7.16
N LEU A 85 -8.32 8.54 -6.97
CA LEU A 85 -9.51 9.41 -6.99
C LEU A 85 -10.02 9.73 -8.42
N VAL A 86 -9.36 9.22 -9.47
CA VAL A 86 -9.73 9.52 -10.86
C VAL A 86 -10.58 8.40 -11.44
N HIS A 87 -10.19 7.15 -11.21
CA HIS A 87 -10.89 5.97 -11.72
C HIS A 87 -11.58 5.24 -10.56
N PRO A 88 -12.90 5.45 -10.35
CA PRO A 88 -13.62 4.73 -9.32
C PRO A 88 -13.60 3.23 -9.57
N ARG A 89 -13.63 2.49 -8.47
CA ARG A 89 -13.99 1.09 -8.43
C ARG A 89 -15.12 0.91 -7.44
N ALA A 90 -15.98 -0.07 -7.66
CA ALA A 90 -17.10 -0.33 -6.77
C ALA A 90 -17.55 -1.78 -6.85
N CYS A 91 -18.13 -2.27 -5.75
CA CYS A 91 -18.85 -3.55 -5.78
C CYS A 91 -20.25 -3.31 -6.34
N ALA A 92 -20.66 -4.10 -7.33
CA ALA A 92 -22.00 -4.02 -7.92
C ALA A 92 -23.09 -4.22 -6.85
N GLY A 93 -22.99 -5.29 -6.06
CA GLY A 93 -23.95 -5.60 -4.99
C GLY A 93 -24.06 -4.48 -3.95
N CYS A 94 -22.95 -3.91 -3.47
CA CYS A 94 -23.02 -2.78 -2.52
C CYS A 94 -23.65 -1.53 -3.14
N VAL A 95 -23.44 -1.27 -4.43
CA VAL A 95 -24.06 -0.11 -5.09
C VAL A 95 -25.57 -0.30 -5.23
N GLU A 96 -26.02 -1.53 -5.50
CA GLU A 96 -27.45 -1.85 -5.61
C GLU A 96 -28.15 -1.87 -4.24
N GLU A 97 -27.48 -2.40 -3.21
CA GLU A 97 -28.05 -2.51 -1.85
C GLU A 97 -27.94 -1.21 -1.04
N ASP A 98 -26.75 -0.61 -0.99
CA ASP A 98 -26.45 0.50 -0.10
C ASP A 98 -26.56 1.87 -0.82
N GLY A 99 -26.57 1.88 -2.16
CA GLY A 99 -26.73 3.10 -2.95
C GLY A 99 -25.61 4.12 -2.80
N ILE A 100 -24.41 3.74 -2.34
CA ILE A 100 -23.28 4.64 -2.12
C ILE A 100 -21.98 4.13 -2.72
N ALA A 101 -21.07 5.05 -3.09
CA ALA A 101 -19.67 4.70 -3.34
C ALA A 101 -18.86 4.87 -2.05
N ARG A 102 -18.28 3.78 -1.54
CA ARG A 102 -17.53 3.80 -0.29
C ARG A 102 -16.19 4.51 -0.46
N GLN A 103 -15.82 5.36 0.50
CA GLN A 103 -14.53 6.06 0.53
C GLN A 103 -13.35 5.09 0.53
N LEU A 104 -13.49 3.94 1.20
CA LEU A 104 -12.44 2.92 1.25
C LEU A 104 -12.00 2.44 -0.14
N TRP A 105 -12.91 2.44 -1.11
CA TRP A 105 -12.62 2.03 -2.50
C TRP A 105 -11.71 3.01 -3.26
N ASP A 106 -11.48 4.22 -2.72
CA ASP A 106 -10.51 5.16 -3.27
C ASP A 106 -9.06 4.71 -3.02
N LEU A 107 -8.82 3.79 -2.07
CA LEU A 107 -7.51 3.19 -1.84
C LEU A 107 -7.22 2.16 -2.94
N LYS A 108 -6.06 2.27 -3.60
CA LYS A 108 -5.63 1.30 -4.63
C LYS A 108 -5.61 -0.13 -4.10
N VAL A 109 -5.14 -0.30 -2.87
CA VAL A 109 -5.02 -1.61 -2.22
C VAL A 109 -6.36 -2.20 -1.73
N CYS A 110 -7.46 -1.43 -1.80
CA CYS A 110 -8.81 -1.95 -1.59
C CYS A 110 -9.30 -2.54 -2.92
N VAL A 111 -9.20 -3.86 -3.07
CA VAL A 111 -9.43 -4.55 -4.36
C VAL A 111 -10.64 -5.47 -4.34
N ALA A 112 -11.12 -5.84 -3.16
CA ALA A 112 -12.23 -6.77 -2.96
C ALA A 112 -13.30 -6.14 -2.07
N CYS A 113 -14.52 -6.67 -2.16
CA CYS A 113 -15.62 -6.43 -1.23
C CYS A 113 -15.72 -7.60 -0.25
N THR A 114 -15.66 -7.34 1.06
CA THR A 114 -15.80 -8.36 2.10
C THR A 114 -17.26 -8.83 2.26
N LYS A 115 -18.23 -7.94 2.06
CA LYS A 115 -19.69 -8.22 2.12
C LYS A 115 -20.11 -9.23 1.04
N HIS A 116 -19.73 -8.97 -0.22
CA HIS A 116 -20.10 -9.81 -1.38
C HIS A 116 -19.01 -10.79 -1.82
N ARG A 117 -17.85 -10.78 -1.16
CA ARG A 117 -16.71 -11.68 -1.40
C ARG A 117 -16.21 -11.73 -2.85
N CYS A 118 -16.31 -10.60 -3.54
CA CYS A 118 -15.94 -10.45 -4.95
C CYS A 118 -14.90 -9.36 -5.15
N LEU A 119 -14.19 -9.40 -6.27
CA LEU A 119 -13.36 -8.27 -6.71
C LEU A 119 -14.25 -7.07 -7.04
N LEU A 120 -13.74 -5.87 -6.78
CA LEU A 120 -14.42 -4.64 -7.20
C LEU A 120 -14.45 -4.55 -8.72
N VAL A 121 -15.32 -3.71 -9.28
CA VAL A 121 -15.41 -3.45 -10.72
C VAL A 121 -14.85 -2.07 -10.99
N ASP A 122 -13.84 -1.96 -11.86
CA ASP A 122 -13.26 -0.69 -12.29
C ASP A 122 -13.44 -0.41 -13.80
N THR A 123 -14.04 -1.36 -14.52
CA THR A 123 -14.18 -1.33 -15.98
C THR A 123 -15.60 -1.75 -16.37
N CYS A 124 -16.20 -1.01 -17.30
CA CYS A 124 -17.55 -1.31 -17.77
C CYS A 124 -17.56 -2.53 -18.70
N PRO A 125 -18.40 -3.55 -18.45
CA PRO A 125 -18.44 -4.78 -19.25
C PRO A 125 -18.93 -4.52 -20.68
N HIS A 126 -19.69 -3.44 -20.91
CA HIS A 126 -20.29 -3.20 -22.21
C HIS A 126 -19.48 -2.30 -23.14
N CYS A 127 -18.61 -1.44 -22.63
CA CYS A 127 -17.79 -0.56 -23.48
C CYS A 127 -16.29 -0.73 -23.27
N GLY A 128 -15.86 -1.57 -22.31
CA GLY A 128 -14.45 -1.82 -22.00
C GLY A 128 -13.71 -0.62 -21.39
N ALA A 129 -14.37 0.54 -21.25
CA ALA A 129 -13.75 1.70 -20.65
C ALA A 129 -13.72 1.60 -19.13
N ARG A 130 -12.63 2.08 -18.52
CA ARG A 130 -12.57 2.30 -17.07
C ARG A 130 -13.71 3.19 -16.61
N LEU A 131 -14.24 2.92 -15.43
CA LEU A 131 -15.25 3.76 -14.81
C LEU A 131 -14.66 5.15 -14.56
N THR A 132 -15.51 6.18 -14.70
CA THR A 132 -15.18 7.58 -14.48
C THR A 132 -16.23 8.20 -13.57
N TRP A 133 -15.88 9.29 -12.86
CA TRP A 133 -16.86 9.99 -12.03
C TRP A 133 -17.88 10.81 -12.82
N ILE A 134 -17.54 11.18 -14.06
CA ILE A 134 -18.46 11.82 -15.01
C ILE A 134 -19.29 10.72 -15.67
N ARG A 135 -20.44 10.41 -15.08
CA ARG A 135 -21.39 9.37 -15.51
C ARG A 135 -22.80 9.66 -14.96
N PRO A 136 -23.86 9.04 -15.51
CA PRO A 136 -25.26 9.32 -15.11
C PRO A 136 -25.66 8.92 -13.68
N GLY A 137 -24.87 8.09 -13.02
CA GLY A 137 -25.20 7.65 -11.68
C GLY A 137 -24.23 6.61 -11.17
N LEU A 138 -24.45 6.17 -9.93
CA LEU A 138 -23.55 5.22 -9.28
C LEU A 138 -23.51 3.87 -10.00
N ALA A 139 -24.65 3.37 -10.49
CA ALA A 139 -24.76 2.07 -11.17
C ALA A 139 -24.57 2.12 -12.71
N ARG A 140 -24.42 3.31 -13.31
CA ARG A 140 -24.38 3.49 -14.78
C ARG A 140 -23.02 3.94 -15.28
N CYS A 141 -22.55 3.39 -16.40
CA CYS A 141 -21.34 3.88 -17.05
C CYS A 141 -21.62 5.16 -17.85
N ARG A 142 -20.57 5.89 -18.27
CA ARG A 142 -20.67 7.01 -19.22
C ARG A 142 -21.31 6.62 -20.56
N CYS A 143 -21.28 5.34 -20.93
CA CYS A 143 -21.97 4.83 -22.12
C CYS A 143 -23.48 4.59 -21.91
N GLY A 144 -24.01 4.97 -20.74
CA GLY A 144 -25.43 4.84 -20.38
C GLY A 144 -25.84 3.45 -19.84
N ARG A 145 -25.08 2.40 -20.18
CA ARG A 145 -25.35 1.02 -19.74
C ARG A 145 -24.96 0.77 -18.28
N PRO A 146 -25.70 -0.08 -17.54
CA PRO A 146 -25.41 -0.41 -16.16
C PRO A 146 -24.12 -1.21 -16.05
N TRP A 147 -23.11 -0.70 -15.34
CA TRP A 147 -21.88 -1.48 -15.16
C TRP A 147 -22.04 -2.57 -14.09
N THR A 148 -23.10 -2.50 -13.28
CA THR A 148 -23.39 -3.48 -12.23
C THR A 148 -23.74 -4.86 -12.79
N GLU A 149 -24.10 -4.95 -14.07
CA GLU A 149 -24.25 -6.21 -14.82
C GLU A 149 -22.90 -6.89 -15.14
N ALA A 150 -21.77 -6.35 -14.68
CA ALA A 150 -20.47 -6.99 -14.83
C ALA A 150 -20.46 -8.38 -14.17
N PRO A 151 -19.78 -9.37 -14.78
CA PRO A 151 -19.62 -10.68 -14.17
C PRO A 151 -18.99 -10.57 -12.79
N VAL A 152 -19.58 -11.25 -11.81
CA VAL A 152 -19.03 -11.33 -10.45
C VAL A 152 -17.80 -12.22 -10.48
N VAL A 153 -16.64 -11.64 -10.20
CA VAL A 153 -15.38 -12.39 -10.05
C VAL A 153 -15.13 -12.62 -8.56
N PRO A 154 -15.10 -13.88 -8.07
CA PRO A 154 -14.77 -14.17 -6.68
C PRO A 154 -13.40 -13.62 -6.29
N ALA A 155 -13.29 -13.00 -5.12
CA ALA A 155 -12.01 -12.56 -4.58
C ALA A 155 -11.28 -13.73 -3.91
N SER A 156 -9.95 -13.76 -4.02
CA SER A 156 -9.12 -14.68 -3.26
C SER A 156 -9.21 -14.39 -1.75
N ALA A 157 -8.89 -15.38 -0.91
CA ALA A 157 -8.80 -15.19 0.53
C ALA A 157 -7.79 -14.07 0.87
N ALA A 158 -6.63 -14.06 0.20
CA ALA A 158 -5.60 -13.04 0.37
C ALA A 158 -6.11 -11.61 0.11
N ALA A 159 -6.87 -11.40 -0.99
CA ALA A 159 -7.46 -10.11 -1.30
C ALA A 159 -8.52 -9.69 -0.26
N LEU A 160 -9.34 -10.64 0.20
CA LEU A 160 -10.35 -10.40 1.23
C LEU A 160 -9.71 -10.06 2.60
N ASP A 161 -8.64 -10.75 2.97
CA ASP A 161 -7.92 -10.52 4.24
C ASP A 161 -7.32 -9.10 4.27
N VAL A 162 -6.75 -8.65 3.15
CA VAL A 162 -6.26 -7.27 3.01
C VAL A 162 -7.39 -6.26 3.14
N THR A 163 -8.52 -6.45 2.43
CA THR A 163 -9.66 -5.54 2.59
C THR A 163 -10.20 -5.54 4.01
N ALA A 164 -10.35 -6.71 4.65
CA ALA A 164 -10.84 -6.81 6.02
C ALA A 164 -9.91 -6.09 7.02
N LEU A 165 -8.60 -6.15 6.79
CA LEU A 165 -7.61 -5.41 7.58
C LEU A 165 -7.75 -3.89 7.38
N LEU A 166 -7.97 -3.42 6.14
CA LEU A 166 -8.24 -2.01 5.85
C LEU A 166 -9.54 -1.52 6.53
N GLU A 167 -10.61 -2.31 6.45
CA GLU A 167 -11.91 -2.00 7.07
C GLU A 167 -11.79 -1.88 8.60
N ARG A 168 -11.13 -2.85 9.24
CA ARG A 168 -10.87 -2.81 10.68
C ARG A 168 -10.01 -1.62 11.09
N ALA A 169 -8.95 -1.33 10.33
CA ALA A 169 -8.04 -0.23 10.63
C ALA A 169 -8.70 1.14 10.42
N LEU A 170 -9.61 1.26 9.45
CA LEU A 170 -10.45 2.44 9.27
C LEU A 170 -11.43 2.61 10.43
N ALA A 171 -12.04 1.52 10.88
CA ALA A 171 -12.96 1.50 12.03
C ALA A 171 -12.24 1.61 13.39
N SER A 172 -10.90 1.69 13.41
CA SER A 172 -10.08 1.70 14.63
C SER A 172 -10.36 0.50 15.56
N ILE A 173 -10.69 -0.65 14.99
CA ILE A 173 -10.98 -1.88 15.73
C ILE A 173 -9.67 -2.66 15.97
N PRO A 174 -9.23 -2.84 17.23
CA PRO A 174 -8.03 -3.62 17.54
C PRO A 174 -8.14 -5.05 17.03
N GLY A 175 -7.03 -5.60 16.56
CA GLY A 175 -6.94 -7.02 16.20
C GLY A 175 -6.44 -7.83 17.40
N PRO A 176 -6.68 -9.15 17.44
CA PRO A 176 -6.03 -10.01 18.42
C PRO A 176 -4.51 -9.95 18.19
N ASN A 177 -3.72 -9.52 19.18
CA ASN A 177 -2.27 -9.22 19.09
C ASN A 177 -1.36 -10.45 18.88
N VAL A 178 -1.69 -11.31 17.91
CA VAL A 178 -1.05 -12.62 17.71
C VAL A 178 -0.31 -12.67 16.37
N THR A 179 -0.74 -11.92 15.35
CA THR A 179 -0.15 -11.95 14.00
C THR A 179 0.44 -10.59 13.61
N PRO A 180 1.28 -10.48 12.57
CA PRO A 180 1.75 -9.18 12.09
C PRO A 180 0.61 -8.30 11.61
N ALA A 181 -0.41 -8.92 10.99
CA ALA A 181 -1.60 -8.22 10.52
C ALA A 181 -2.32 -7.51 11.67
N SER A 182 -2.35 -8.11 12.87
CA SER A 182 -2.97 -7.46 14.04
C SER A 182 -2.14 -6.33 14.62
N ARG A 183 -0.82 -6.28 14.37
CA ARG A 183 0.07 -5.19 14.81
C ARG A 183 -0.03 -3.95 13.90
N LEU A 184 -0.68 -4.07 12.74
CA LEU A 184 -1.00 -2.94 11.86
C LEU A 184 -2.27 -2.24 12.37
N HIS A 185 -2.11 -1.34 13.35
CA HIS A 185 -3.22 -0.76 14.10
C HIS A 185 -3.84 0.50 13.47
N THR A 186 -3.21 1.12 12.48
CA THR A 186 -3.78 2.25 11.73
C THR A 186 -3.92 1.93 10.24
N LEU A 187 -4.84 2.63 9.57
CA LEU A 187 -5.03 2.50 8.13
C LEU A 187 -3.75 2.90 7.38
N ALA A 188 -3.06 3.94 7.85
CA ALA A 188 -1.76 4.34 7.32
C ALA A 188 -0.74 3.20 7.35
N MET A 189 -0.65 2.46 8.46
CA MET A 189 0.27 1.33 8.55
C MET A 189 -0.08 0.22 7.56
N VAL A 190 -1.37 -0.14 7.47
CA VAL A 190 -1.83 -1.18 6.53
C VAL A 190 -1.50 -0.77 5.10
N VAL A 191 -1.83 0.46 4.70
CA VAL A 191 -1.60 0.97 3.35
C VAL A 191 -0.10 1.01 3.02
N LEU A 192 0.74 1.50 3.94
CA LEU A 192 2.19 1.52 3.75
C LEU A 192 2.76 0.10 3.63
N PHE A 193 2.34 -0.81 4.50
CA PHE A 193 2.78 -2.21 4.52
C PHE A 193 2.40 -2.91 3.21
N VAL A 194 1.12 -2.87 2.83
CA VAL A 194 0.62 -3.55 1.62
C VAL A 194 1.25 -2.98 0.36
N THR A 195 1.34 -1.65 0.27
CA THR A 195 1.96 -1.01 -0.91
C THR A 195 3.44 -1.38 -1.01
N PHE A 196 4.19 -1.37 0.10
CA PHE A 196 5.61 -1.69 0.07
C PHE A 196 5.87 -3.15 -0.23
N PHE A 197 5.29 -4.09 0.54
CA PHE A 197 5.58 -5.51 0.40
C PHE A 197 4.92 -6.14 -0.84
N GLY A 198 3.85 -5.53 -1.34
CA GLY A 198 3.21 -5.92 -2.59
C GLY A 198 3.94 -5.42 -3.85
N SER A 199 4.77 -4.39 -3.73
CA SER A 199 5.56 -3.86 -4.86
C SER A 199 6.65 -4.84 -5.28
N ASP A 200 6.85 -4.97 -6.60
CA ASP A 200 8.03 -5.63 -7.15
C ASP A 200 9.26 -4.70 -7.12
N HIS A 201 10.06 -4.80 -6.06
CA HIS A 201 11.31 -4.03 -5.92
C HIS A 201 12.42 -4.52 -6.86
N ARG A 202 12.22 -5.64 -7.56
CA ARG A 202 13.19 -6.13 -8.56
C ARG A 202 12.98 -5.46 -9.91
N SER A 203 11.80 -4.96 -10.21
CA SER A 203 11.59 -4.20 -11.44
C SER A 203 12.41 -2.90 -11.44
N PRO A 204 13.15 -2.56 -12.51
CA PRO A 204 13.79 -1.25 -12.63
C PRO A 204 12.78 -0.10 -12.61
N HIS A 205 11.50 -0.40 -12.89
CA HIS A 205 10.40 0.56 -12.90
C HIS A 205 9.52 0.53 -11.64
N TRP A 206 9.99 -0.09 -10.54
CA TRP A 206 9.20 -0.23 -9.31
C TRP A 206 8.61 1.10 -8.82
N ARG A 207 9.35 2.21 -8.96
CA ARG A 207 8.89 3.56 -8.57
C ARG A 207 7.66 3.96 -9.36
N SER A 208 7.76 3.84 -10.68
CA SER A 208 6.68 4.16 -11.60
C SER A 208 5.47 3.27 -11.33
N SER A 209 5.64 1.98 -11.09
CA SER A 209 4.55 1.04 -10.82
C SER A 209 3.70 1.42 -9.59
N VAL A 210 4.31 1.99 -8.55
CA VAL A 210 3.57 2.45 -7.35
C VAL A 210 2.80 3.74 -7.63
N MET A 211 3.35 4.61 -8.48
CA MET A 211 2.77 5.92 -8.78
C MET A 211 1.65 5.81 -9.82
N THR A 212 1.76 4.89 -10.78
CA THR A 212 0.78 4.71 -11.86
C THR A 212 -0.54 4.14 -11.36
N LYS A 213 -1.61 4.46 -12.07
CA LYS A 213 -2.97 3.97 -11.80
C LYS A 213 -3.27 2.80 -12.74
N GLY A 214 -2.51 1.72 -12.55
CA GLY A 214 -2.44 0.57 -13.46
C GLY A 214 -3.75 -0.24 -13.61
N GLY A 215 -4.77 0.07 -12.79
CA GLY A 215 -6.05 -0.64 -12.80
C GLY A 215 -6.10 -1.77 -11.78
N LEU A 216 -7.29 -2.34 -11.64
CA LEU A 216 -7.57 -3.32 -10.59
C LEU A 216 -6.66 -4.55 -10.61
N ALA A 217 -6.32 -5.08 -11.79
CA ALA A 217 -5.51 -6.29 -11.90
C ALA A 217 -4.12 -6.13 -11.24
N ASN A 218 -3.46 -4.99 -11.45
CA ASN A 218 -2.16 -4.68 -10.82
C ASN A 218 -2.30 -4.50 -9.30
N ASP A 219 -3.38 -3.87 -8.88
CA ASP A 219 -3.64 -3.63 -7.47
C ASP A 219 -3.97 -4.94 -6.74
N VAL A 220 -4.69 -5.88 -7.38
CA VAL A 220 -4.96 -7.24 -6.86
C VAL A 220 -3.65 -7.98 -6.65
N ALA A 221 -2.77 -8.00 -7.66
CA ALA A 221 -1.46 -8.64 -7.54
C ALA A 221 -0.62 -8.03 -6.41
N THR A 222 -0.70 -6.71 -6.23
CA THR A 222 -0.03 -6.00 -5.13
C THR A 222 -0.59 -6.43 -3.77
N ALA A 223 -1.92 -6.43 -3.60
CA ALA A 223 -2.57 -6.83 -2.37
C ALA A 223 -2.26 -8.29 -2.00
N GLU A 224 -2.38 -9.21 -2.97
CA GLU A 224 -2.12 -10.63 -2.75
C GLU A 224 -0.64 -10.93 -2.47
N SER A 225 0.29 -10.23 -3.13
CA SER A 225 1.72 -10.36 -2.88
C SER A 225 2.07 -9.96 -1.44
N ALA A 226 1.50 -8.84 -0.96
CA ALA A 226 1.67 -8.41 0.43
C ALA A 226 1.02 -9.38 1.43
N ALA A 227 -0.15 -9.94 1.10
CA ALA A 227 -0.88 -10.86 1.97
C ALA A 227 -0.07 -12.12 2.34
N ARG A 228 0.87 -12.54 1.48
CA ARG A 228 1.79 -13.66 1.76
C ARG A 228 2.61 -13.45 3.03
N LEU A 229 2.87 -12.20 3.42
CA LEU A 229 3.60 -11.87 4.64
C LEU A 229 2.79 -12.20 5.90
N PHE A 230 1.48 -12.30 5.80
CA PHE A 230 0.60 -12.58 6.96
C PHE A 230 0.41 -14.07 7.25
N VAL A 231 0.86 -14.97 6.35
CA VAL A 231 0.58 -16.41 6.43
C VAL A 231 1.41 -17.12 7.52
N ASP A 232 2.74 -16.98 7.50
CA ASP A 232 3.65 -17.70 8.41
C ASP A 232 4.78 -16.78 8.88
N TRP A 233 4.43 -15.84 9.75
CA TRP A 233 5.39 -14.88 10.29
C TRP A 233 6.24 -15.48 11.41
N PRO A 234 7.56 -15.18 11.49
CA PRO A 234 8.33 -14.25 10.64
C PRO A 234 8.94 -14.87 9.37
N LYS A 235 8.77 -16.18 9.14
CA LYS A 235 9.38 -16.90 8.02
C LYS A 235 8.99 -16.33 6.66
N SER A 236 7.76 -15.85 6.52
CA SER A 236 7.27 -15.17 5.32
C SER A 236 8.09 -13.91 4.97
N LEU A 237 8.52 -13.14 5.98
CA LEU A 237 9.43 -12.01 5.81
C LEU A 237 10.82 -12.48 5.39
N TYR A 238 11.30 -13.57 5.97
CA TYR A 238 12.63 -14.11 5.65
C TYR A 238 12.68 -14.52 4.18
N ALA A 239 11.69 -15.28 3.74
CA ALA A 239 11.55 -15.66 2.34
C ALA A 239 11.38 -14.43 1.42
N TRP A 240 10.75 -13.34 1.90
CA TRP A 240 10.69 -12.09 1.14
C TRP A 240 12.06 -11.41 1.05
N LEU A 241 12.86 -11.39 2.12
CA LEU A 241 14.22 -10.87 2.12
C LEU A 241 15.11 -11.68 1.18
N ASP A 242 15.09 -13.02 1.26
CA ASP A 242 15.82 -13.91 0.35
C ASP A 242 15.52 -13.58 -1.12
N ARG A 243 14.25 -13.42 -1.48
CA ARG A 243 13.84 -13.13 -2.88
C ARG A 243 14.26 -11.75 -3.37
N ASN A 244 14.44 -10.78 -2.47
CA ASN A 244 14.78 -9.39 -2.78
C ASN A 244 16.27 -9.09 -2.60
N GLY A 245 17.03 -10.00 -1.99
CA GLY A 245 18.49 -10.00 -2.06
C GLY A 245 18.95 -10.35 -3.47
N ARG A 246 19.92 -9.60 -3.98
CA ARG A 246 20.59 -9.85 -5.26
C ARG A 246 22.06 -10.04 -4.97
N ASN A 247 22.54 -11.28 -5.03
CA ASN A 247 23.96 -11.50 -4.96
C ASN A 247 24.59 -11.01 -6.29
N MET A 248 25.49 -10.05 -6.21
CA MET A 248 26.33 -9.62 -7.32
C MET A 248 27.69 -10.26 -7.07
N ASP A 249 28.18 -11.06 -8.02
CA ASP A 249 29.44 -11.81 -7.88
C ASP A 249 30.56 -10.91 -7.35
N GLY A 250 31.17 -11.32 -6.23
CA GLY A 250 32.31 -10.66 -5.59
C GLY A 250 31.98 -9.48 -4.65
N GLN A 251 30.72 -9.07 -4.47
CA GLN A 251 30.35 -8.01 -3.51
C GLN A 251 29.67 -8.57 -2.25
N VAL A 252 30.12 -8.10 -1.08
CA VAL A 252 29.59 -8.54 0.23
C VAL A 252 28.92 -7.40 0.99
N GLY A 253 27.87 -7.74 1.75
CA GLY A 253 27.22 -6.80 2.67
C GLY A 253 25.83 -6.33 2.23
N LEU A 254 25.07 -5.81 3.21
CA LEU A 254 23.66 -5.42 3.03
C LEU A 254 23.40 -4.47 1.85
N GLN A 255 24.30 -3.51 1.61
CA GLN A 255 24.13 -2.54 0.52
C GLN A 255 24.34 -3.17 -0.85
N ALA A 256 25.32 -4.08 -0.97
CA ALA A 256 25.58 -4.79 -2.21
C ALA A 256 24.40 -5.70 -2.56
N GLU A 257 23.88 -6.43 -1.57
CA GLU A 257 22.83 -7.42 -1.80
C GLU A 257 21.44 -6.82 -1.97
N PHE A 258 21.05 -5.88 -1.10
CA PHE A 258 19.69 -5.36 -1.09
C PHE A 258 19.54 -4.01 -1.82
N GLY A 259 20.64 -3.41 -2.26
CA GLY A 259 20.65 -2.15 -3.01
C GLY A 259 19.80 -1.06 -2.35
N HIS A 260 18.69 -0.70 -3.00
CA HIS A 260 17.78 0.35 -2.53
C HIS A 260 16.70 -0.15 -1.55
N VAL A 261 16.49 -1.47 -1.42
CA VAL A 261 15.37 -2.06 -0.69
C VAL A 261 15.42 -1.72 0.79
N LEU A 262 16.55 -1.96 1.46
CA LEU A 262 16.71 -1.68 2.89
C LEU A 262 16.71 -0.17 3.23
N PRO A 263 17.40 0.71 2.48
CA PRO A 263 17.24 2.15 2.66
C PRO A 263 15.78 2.61 2.51
N ARG A 264 15.04 2.06 1.54
CA ARG A 264 13.62 2.39 1.34
C ARG A 264 12.74 1.87 2.47
N LEU A 265 12.97 0.64 2.94
CA LEU A 265 12.27 0.07 4.11
C LEU A 265 12.39 1.05 5.29
N ARG A 266 13.61 1.54 5.55
CA ARG A 266 13.87 2.51 6.61
C ARG A 266 13.21 3.87 6.41
N ALA A 267 13.08 4.32 5.17
CA ALA A 267 12.42 5.59 4.86
C ALA A 267 10.88 5.50 4.96
N VAL A 268 10.31 4.30 4.82
CA VAL A 268 8.86 4.06 4.81
C VAL A 268 8.33 3.69 6.19
N PHE A 269 9.09 2.89 6.95
CA PHE A 269 8.66 2.32 8.23
C PHE A 269 9.52 2.88 9.37
N ASP A 270 8.92 3.66 10.26
CA ASP A 270 9.56 4.06 11.51
C ASP A 270 9.71 2.86 12.46
N GLU A 271 10.76 2.90 13.29
CA GLU A 271 11.08 1.76 14.16
C GLU A 271 10.08 1.58 15.31
N GLU A 272 9.43 2.66 15.77
CA GLU A 272 8.50 2.60 16.89
C GLU A 272 7.21 1.86 16.48
N SER A 273 6.53 2.35 15.44
CA SER A 273 5.26 1.79 14.96
C SER A 273 5.45 0.43 14.27
N PHE A 274 6.61 0.19 13.66
CA PHE A 274 6.93 -1.06 12.97
C PHE A 274 8.01 -1.88 13.69
N SER A 275 8.11 -1.75 15.02
CA SER A 275 9.08 -2.50 15.84
C SER A 275 9.06 -4.00 15.55
N PHE A 276 7.88 -4.59 15.35
CA PHE A 276 7.73 -6.00 14.98
C PHE A 276 8.46 -6.38 13.68
N LEU A 277 8.43 -5.51 12.67
CA LEU A 277 9.11 -5.70 11.39
C LEU A 277 10.62 -5.62 11.58
N TYR A 278 11.10 -4.62 12.32
CA TYR A 278 12.52 -4.45 12.60
C TYR A 278 13.08 -5.59 13.46
N SER A 279 12.35 -6.04 14.49
CA SER A 279 12.73 -7.20 15.30
C SER A 279 12.87 -8.46 14.46
N ALA A 280 11.91 -8.73 13.56
CA ALA A 280 11.99 -9.89 12.68
C ALA A 280 13.16 -9.77 11.69
N ALA A 281 13.36 -8.60 11.06
CA ALA A 281 14.47 -8.37 10.14
C ALA A 281 15.84 -8.47 10.84
N ARG A 282 15.96 -7.96 12.06
CA ARG A 282 17.15 -8.11 12.91
C ARG A 282 17.48 -9.58 13.15
N GLN A 283 16.48 -10.38 13.53
CA GLN A 283 16.67 -11.82 13.74
C GLN A 283 17.11 -12.52 12.45
N TYR A 284 16.49 -12.18 11.31
CA TYR A 284 16.89 -12.72 10.01
C TYR A 284 18.38 -12.47 9.72
N PHE A 285 18.83 -11.21 9.88
CA PHE A 285 20.20 -10.87 9.58
C PHE A 285 21.22 -11.41 10.61
N ALA A 286 20.78 -11.71 11.83
CA ALA A 286 21.61 -12.36 12.84
C ALA A 286 21.76 -13.88 12.58
N ASP A 287 20.66 -14.54 12.24
CA ASP A 287 20.58 -16.00 12.27
C ASP A 287 20.69 -16.67 10.90
N HIS A 288 20.17 -16.03 9.86
CA HIS A 288 19.97 -16.67 8.55
C HIS A 288 20.88 -16.09 7.47
N TRP A 289 21.17 -14.79 7.51
CA TRP A 289 21.98 -14.14 6.50
C TRP A 289 23.49 -14.37 6.71
N ASN A 290 24.19 -14.86 5.69
CA ASN A 290 25.60 -15.25 5.76
C ASN A 290 26.49 -14.59 4.67
N HIS A 291 25.98 -13.63 3.89
CA HIS A 291 26.72 -12.94 2.83
C HIS A 291 27.48 -11.68 3.28
N GLY A 292 27.79 -11.57 4.58
CA GLY A 292 28.59 -10.49 5.12
C GLY A 292 28.37 -10.23 6.60
N ILE A 293 28.86 -9.08 7.07
CA ILE A 293 28.74 -8.65 8.47
C ILE A 293 27.81 -7.45 8.56
N VAL A 294 26.80 -7.53 9.42
CA VAL A 294 26.00 -6.37 9.80
C VAL A 294 26.83 -5.47 10.71
N LYS A 295 27.10 -4.23 10.29
CA LYS A 295 27.87 -3.26 11.08
C LYS A 295 27.10 -2.85 12.34
N ARG A 296 27.79 -2.65 13.47
CA ARG A 296 27.19 -2.20 14.76
C ARG A 296 26.27 -0.97 14.66
N ARG A 297 26.59 -0.04 13.77
CA ARG A 297 25.80 1.17 13.51
C ARG A 297 24.53 0.95 12.68
N SER A 298 24.33 -0.26 12.16
CA SER A 298 23.15 -0.60 11.37
C SER A 298 21.96 -0.78 12.30
N VAL A 299 20.79 -0.28 11.91
CA VAL A 299 19.52 -0.55 12.59
C VAL A 299 19.21 -2.05 12.64
N PHE A 300 19.74 -2.84 11.70
CA PHE A 300 19.56 -4.29 11.64
C PHE A 300 20.58 -5.08 12.46
N TYR A 301 21.48 -4.41 13.19
CA TYR A 301 22.48 -5.08 14.00
C TYR A 301 21.87 -5.74 15.23
N VAL A 302 22.31 -6.96 15.51
CA VAL A 302 22.11 -7.66 16.78
C VAL A 302 23.48 -8.05 17.29
N ALA A 303 23.72 -7.85 18.59
CA ALA A 303 24.95 -8.34 19.22
C ALA A 303 24.93 -9.87 19.19
N PRO A 304 25.89 -10.54 18.54
CA PRO A 304 25.89 -11.99 18.47
C PRO A 304 26.29 -12.57 19.83
N ASP A 305 25.55 -13.59 20.29
CA ASP A 305 25.92 -14.37 21.49
C ASP A 305 27.28 -15.09 21.30
N SER A 306 27.63 -15.38 20.05
CA SER A 306 28.96 -15.85 19.65
C SER A 306 29.32 -15.30 18.27
N PRO A 307 30.49 -14.68 18.10
CA PRO A 307 30.85 -14.02 16.84
C PRO A 307 31.03 -15.04 15.71
N ARG A 308 30.06 -15.07 14.78
CA ARG A 308 30.11 -15.88 13.54
C ARG A 308 31.24 -15.47 12.59
N HIS A 309 31.73 -14.24 12.73
CA HIS A 309 32.79 -13.67 11.90
C HIS A 309 33.87 -13.05 12.78
N ILE A 310 35.13 -13.25 12.40
CA ILE A 310 36.30 -12.63 13.03
C ILE A 310 36.89 -11.56 12.10
N SER A 311 37.53 -10.54 12.68
CA SER A 311 38.24 -9.54 11.86
C SER A 311 39.39 -10.21 11.11
N GLY A 312 39.80 -9.68 9.96
CA GLY A 312 40.97 -10.19 9.24
C GLY A 312 42.24 -10.18 10.10
N ALA A 313 42.35 -9.26 11.07
CA ALA A 313 43.42 -9.24 12.06
C ALA A 313 43.34 -10.44 13.01
N ARG A 314 42.17 -10.71 13.60
CA ARG A 314 41.97 -11.89 14.47
C ARG A 314 42.07 -13.21 13.71
N ALA A 315 41.66 -13.24 12.44
CA ALA A 315 41.88 -14.39 11.55
C ALA A 315 43.38 -14.60 11.31
N ALA A 316 44.15 -13.54 11.05
CA ALA A 316 45.59 -13.63 10.82
C ALA A 316 46.35 -14.07 12.08
N GLU A 317 45.90 -13.61 13.25
CA GLU A 317 46.42 -14.03 14.55
C GLU A 317 46.05 -15.49 14.87
N ALA A 318 44.81 -15.90 14.62
CA ALA A 318 44.36 -17.28 14.85
C ALA A 318 44.98 -18.30 13.88
N LEU A 319 45.33 -17.88 12.66
CA LEU A 319 46.04 -18.68 11.66
C LEU A 319 47.58 -18.63 11.84
N ALA A 320 48.05 -17.97 12.91
CA ALA A 320 49.43 -17.84 13.40
C ALA A 320 50.56 -18.10 12.38
N GLY A 321 51.07 -17.00 11.80
CA GLY A 321 52.38 -16.95 11.13
C GLY A 321 52.42 -16.09 9.86
N ARG A 322 51.27 -15.66 9.36
CA ARG A 322 51.16 -15.03 8.04
C ARG A 322 50.45 -13.68 8.17
N GLY A 323 51.23 -12.59 8.19
CA GLY A 323 50.74 -11.21 8.32
C GLY A 323 49.62 -10.85 7.33
N LYS A 324 48.88 -9.75 7.59
CA LYS A 324 47.65 -9.33 6.87
C LYS A 324 47.65 -9.54 5.34
N THR A 325 48.81 -9.43 4.69
CA THR A 325 49.01 -9.63 3.24
C THR A 325 48.74 -11.07 2.75
N ASN A 326 48.85 -12.08 3.61
CA ASN A 326 48.74 -13.49 3.22
C ASN A 326 47.29 -14.02 3.21
N ILE A 327 46.36 -13.43 3.97
CA ILE A 327 44.95 -13.86 3.93
C ILE A 327 44.34 -13.60 2.56
N PHE A 328 44.61 -12.43 1.96
CA PHE A 328 44.14 -12.11 0.61
C PHE A 328 44.71 -13.09 -0.44
N ARG A 329 45.96 -13.57 -0.27
CA ARG A 329 46.56 -14.58 -1.16
C ARG A 329 46.00 -16.00 -0.95
N LEU A 330 45.57 -16.34 0.26
CA LEU A 330 44.92 -17.63 0.54
C LEU A 330 43.55 -17.76 -0.15
N PHE A 331 42.78 -16.67 -0.22
CA PHE A 331 41.52 -16.66 -0.99
C PHE A 331 41.78 -16.69 -2.50
N ALA A 332 42.78 -15.97 -3.01
CA ALA A 332 43.13 -15.95 -4.43
C ALA A 332 43.75 -17.25 -4.97
N SER A 333 44.18 -18.18 -4.10
CA SER A 333 44.76 -19.47 -4.50
C SER A 333 43.79 -20.65 -4.33
N ALA A 334 42.60 -20.42 -3.77
CA ALA A 334 41.54 -21.43 -3.62
C ALA A 334 40.54 -21.43 -4.79
N GLU A 335 40.65 -20.47 -5.72
CA GLU A 335 39.82 -20.33 -6.93
C GLU A 335 40.54 -20.78 -8.22
N ALA A 336 41.69 -21.45 -8.11
CA ALA A 336 42.45 -22.05 -9.23
C ALA A 336 42.40 -23.57 -9.17
#